data_AF-A0A2A2XWQ0-F1
#
_entry.id   AF-A0A2A2XWQ0-F1
#
_cell.length_a   1.000
_cell.length_b   1.000
_cell.length_c   1.000
_cell.angle_alpha   90.00
_cell.angle_beta   90.00
_cell.angle_gamma   90.00
#
_symmetry.space_group_name_H-M   'P 1'
#
loop_
_entity.id
_entity.type
_entity.pdbx_description
1 polymer ?
#
loop_
_entity_poly.entity_id
_entity_poly.type
_entity_poly.pdbx_seq_one_letter_code
_entity_poly.pdbx_strand_id
1 'polypeptide(L)'
;MSSPNLDVRDVARLARIELTDEEATTFQSQLGRVLEYVEQLKTLDVTGVEPTAHANPVFNVLREDVSHPGLTREAALANAPHSANNLVVVTKVIE
;
A
#
# COMPACT_ATOMS: atom_id res chain seq x y z
N MET A 1 4.63 -17.44 -22.27
CA MET A 1 3.24 -17.57 -21.81
C MET A 1 2.74 -16.17 -21.54
N SER A 2 1.53 -15.86 -22.00
CA SER A 2 0.96 -14.51 -22.02
C SER A 2 1.11 -13.82 -20.67
N SER A 3 1.74 -12.66 -20.66
CA SER A 3 1.67 -11.75 -19.52
C SER A 3 0.19 -11.60 -19.14
N PRO A 4 -0.18 -11.59 -17.85
CA PRO A 4 -1.48 -11.06 -17.47
C PRO A 4 -1.55 -9.65 -18.09
N ASN A 5 -2.67 -9.30 -18.71
CA ASN A 5 -2.92 -7.93 -19.17
C ASN A 5 -2.93 -7.03 -17.92
N LEU A 6 -1.76 -6.65 -17.45
CA LEU A 6 -1.57 -5.67 -16.38
C LEU A 6 -1.89 -4.33 -17.01
N ASP A 7 -2.96 -3.68 -16.56
CA ASP A 7 -3.18 -2.26 -16.85
C ASP A 7 -2.59 -1.44 -15.71
N VAL A 8 -1.54 -0.66 -16.00
CA VAL A 8 -0.93 0.23 -14.99
C VAL A 8 -1.92 1.25 -14.44
N ARG A 9 -2.96 1.63 -15.21
CA ARG A 9 -3.99 2.58 -14.74
C ARG A 9 -4.87 1.96 -13.66
N ASP A 10 -5.20 0.69 -13.78
CA ASP A 10 -5.96 -0.02 -12.75
C ASP A 10 -5.17 -0.15 -11.45
N VAL A 11 -3.88 -0.47 -11.56
CA VAL A 11 -2.98 -0.52 -10.40
C VAL A 11 -2.83 0.86 -9.76
N ALA A 12 -2.63 1.92 -10.56
CA ALA A 12 -2.52 3.29 -10.07
C ALA A 12 -3.80 3.74 -9.35
N ARG A 13 -4.98 3.40 -9.89
CA ARG A 13 -6.28 3.66 -9.25
C ARG A 13 -6.42 2.98 -7.89
N LEU A 14 -5.98 1.73 -7.77
CA LEU A 14 -5.96 0.99 -6.49
C LEU A 14 -4.99 1.65 -5.49
N ALA A 15 -3.84 2.12 -5.97
CA ALA A 15 -2.82 2.79 -5.17
C ALA A 15 -3.09 4.28 -4.89
N ARG A 16 -4.18 4.85 -5.44
CA ARG A 16 -4.50 6.30 -5.36
C ARG A 16 -3.41 7.20 -5.95
N ILE A 17 -2.80 6.75 -7.03
CA ILE A 17 -1.80 7.50 -7.79
C ILE A 17 -2.44 8.00 -9.08
N GLU A 18 -2.39 9.30 -9.30
CA GLU A 18 -2.74 9.90 -10.58
C GLU A 18 -1.53 9.81 -11.52
N LEU A 19 -1.76 9.36 -12.75
CA LEU A 19 -0.71 9.22 -13.78
C LEU A 19 -1.11 10.02 -15.00
N THR A 20 -0.14 10.73 -15.57
CA THR A 20 -0.27 11.27 -16.93
C THR A 20 -0.25 10.15 -17.97
N ASP A 21 -0.70 10.44 -19.20
CA ASP A 21 -0.68 9.46 -20.30
C ASP A 21 0.74 9.00 -20.65
N GLU A 22 1.72 9.91 -20.55
CA GLU A 22 3.14 9.65 -20.80
C GLU A 22 3.75 8.73 -19.73
N GLU A 23 3.45 9.00 -18.45
CA GLU A 23 3.86 8.17 -17.33
C GLU A 23 3.22 6.78 -17.41
N ALA A 24 1.92 6.70 -17.72
CA ALA A 24 1.24 5.42 -17.89
C ALA A 24 1.91 4.58 -18.97
N THR A 25 2.22 5.17 -20.13
CA THR A 25 2.92 4.46 -21.21
C THR A 25 4.30 3.97 -20.78
N THR A 26 5.05 4.83 -20.07
CA THR A 26 6.39 4.52 -19.59
C THR A 26 6.37 3.40 -18.54
N PHE A 27 5.50 3.52 -17.54
CA PHE A 27 5.38 2.58 -16.43
C PHE A 27 4.79 1.25 -16.85
N GLN A 28 3.92 1.22 -17.86
CA GLN A 28 3.42 -0.02 -18.45
C GLN A 28 4.59 -0.92 -18.91
N SER A 29 5.55 -0.36 -19.66
CA SER A 29 6.72 -1.11 -20.13
C SER A 29 7.69 -1.46 -18.98
N GLN A 30 7.91 -0.53 -18.04
CA GLN A 30 8.81 -0.77 -16.91
C GLN A 30 8.28 -1.87 -15.97
N LEU A 31 7.02 -1.80 -15.59
CA LEU A 31 6.39 -2.82 -14.73
C LEU A 31 6.31 -4.17 -15.43
N GLY A 32 6.03 -4.20 -16.73
CA GLY A 32 6.09 -5.43 -17.52
C GLY A 32 7.44 -6.15 -17.39
N ARG A 33 8.55 -5.41 -17.53
CA ARG A 33 9.91 -5.95 -17.36
C ARG A 33 10.19 -6.42 -15.93
N VAL A 34 9.69 -5.71 -14.91
CA VAL A 34 9.81 -6.13 -13.51
C VAL A 34 9.06 -7.45 -13.28
N LEU A 35 7.85 -7.60 -13.82
CA LEU A 35 7.10 -8.85 -13.71
C LEU A 35 7.82 -9.99 -14.43
N GLU A 36 8.33 -9.76 -15.64
CA GLU A 36 9.16 -10.75 -16.36
C GLU A 36 10.39 -11.19 -15.55
N TYR A 37 11.00 -10.26 -14.80
CA TYR A 37 12.11 -10.60 -13.91
C TYR A 37 11.65 -11.46 -12.72
N VAL A 38 10.52 -11.11 -12.09
CA VAL A 38 9.94 -11.87 -10.96
C VAL A 38 9.49 -13.28 -11.38
N GLU A 39 9.06 -13.47 -12.63
CA GLU A 39 8.68 -14.78 -13.19
C GLU A 39 9.81 -15.83 -13.08
N GLN A 40 11.08 -15.41 -12.96
CA GLN A 40 12.21 -16.32 -12.71
C GLN A 40 12.02 -17.18 -11.45
N LEU A 41 11.30 -16.67 -10.44
CA LEU A 41 11.01 -17.40 -9.21
C LEU A 41 10.15 -18.65 -9.43
N LYS A 42 9.38 -18.72 -10.53
CA LYS A 42 8.57 -19.92 -10.87
C LYS A 42 9.41 -21.14 -11.25
N THR A 43 10.71 -20.97 -11.48
CA THR A 43 11.63 -22.08 -11.77
C THR A 43 11.96 -22.93 -10.54
N LEU A 44 11.67 -22.41 -9.34
CA LEU A 44 11.92 -23.08 -8.08
C LEU A 44 10.68 -23.87 -7.64
N ASP A 45 10.85 -25.14 -7.29
CA ASP A 45 9.80 -25.95 -6.67
C ASP A 45 9.70 -25.60 -5.18
N VAL A 46 8.55 -25.08 -4.78
CA VAL A 46 8.22 -24.74 -3.38
C VAL A 46 7.16 -25.66 -2.80
N THR A 47 6.93 -26.83 -3.42
CA THR A 47 5.96 -27.82 -2.94
C THR A 47 6.32 -28.25 -1.51
N GLY A 48 5.38 -28.07 -0.58
CA GLY A 48 5.57 -28.41 0.83
C GLY A 48 6.40 -27.40 1.64
N VAL A 49 6.76 -26.25 1.05
CA VAL A 49 7.39 -25.14 1.77
C VAL A 49 6.31 -24.19 2.28
N GLU A 50 6.23 -24.05 3.60
CA GLU A 50 5.28 -23.11 4.22
C GLU A 50 5.69 -21.64 3.96
N PRO A 51 4.75 -20.74 3.65
CA PRO A 51 5.06 -19.32 3.49
C PRO A 51 5.57 -18.65 4.77
N THR A 52 6.63 -17.84 4.65
CA THR A 52 7.20 -17.09 5.77
C THR A 52 6.68 -15.65 5.80
N ALA A 53 5.73 -15.34 6.70
CA ALA A 53 5.22 -13.98 6.88
C ALA A 53 6.08 -13.11 7.82
N HIS A 54 6.68 -13.71 8.83
CA HIS A 54 7.55 -13.05 9.80
C HIS A 54 8.89 -13.78 9.90
N ALA A 55 9.99 -13.04 9.96
CA ALA A 55 11.32 -13.61 10.13
C ALA A 55 11.50 -14.34 11.47
N ASN A 56 10.80 -13.86 12.51
CA ASN A 56 10.76 -14.47 13.83
C ASN A 56 9.34 -14.92 14.16
N PRO A 57 9.17 -16.04 14.90
CA PRO A 57 7.87 -16.44 15.40
C PRO A 57 7.27 -15.37 16.30
N VAL A 58 6.01 -15.00 16.05
CA VAL A 58 5.24 -14.05 16.87
C VAL A 58 4.10 -14.82 17.52
N PHE A 59 3.97 -14.75 18.85
CA PHE A 59 2.92 -15.43 19.60
C PHE A 59 2.31 -14.48 20.61
N ASN A 60 0.97 -14.42 20.64
CA ASN A 60 0.19 -13.83 21.73
C ASN A 60 0.70 -12.45 22.21
N VAL A 61 1.03 -11.57 21.27
CA VAL A 61 1.45 -10.19 21.59
C VAL A 61 0.21 -9.40 21.96
N LEU A 62 -0.13 -9.41 23.25
CA LEU A 62 -1.27 -8.73 23.83
C LEU A 62 -0.85 -7.42 24.49
N ARG A 63 -1.74 -6.43 24.42
CA ARG A 63 -1.66 -5.19 25.20
C ARG A 63 -2.62 -5.31 26.37
N GLU A 64 -2.20 -4.88 27.56
CA GLU A 64 -3.09 -4.77 28.73
C GLU A 64 -4.23 -3.79 28.44
N ASP A 65 -5.44 -4.10 28.91
CA ASP A 65 -6.62 -3.25 28.75
C ASP A 65 -6.61 -2.09 29.76
N VAL A 66 -5.63 -1.21 29.62
CA VAL A 66 -5.44 -0.02 30.46
C VAL A 66 -5.44 1.23 29.59
N SER A 67 -6.20 2.24 30.02
CA SER A 67 -6.26 3.53 29.34
C SER A 67 -4.94 4.27 29.48
N HIS A 68 -4.47 4.85 28.38
CA HIS A 68 -3.28 5.70 28.35
C HIS A 68 -3.67 7.13 27.93
N PRO A 69 -2.94 8.17 28.37
CA PRO A 69 -3.14 9.52 27.85
C PRO A 69 -2.97 9.53 26.33
N GLY A 70 -3.98 10.04 25.62
CA GLY A 70 -3.89 10.27 24.18
C GLY A 70 -3.01 11.47 23.84
N LEU A 71 -2.83 11.72 22.54
CA LEU A 71 -2.21 12.97 22.08
C LEU A 71 -3.06 14.18 22.50
N THR A 72 -2.41 15.30 22.81
CA THR A 72 -3.13 16.57 22.92
C THR A 72 -3.71 16.93 21.55
N ARG A 73 -4.77 17.72 21.54
CA ARG A 73 -5.41 18.16 20.31
C ARG A 73 -4.44 18.92 19.40
N GLU A 74 -3.63 19.79 20.00
CA GLU A 74 -2.61 20.57 19.32
C GLU A 74 -1.59 19.65 18.65
N ALA A 75 -1.11 18.62 19.37
CA ALA A 75 -0.17 17.65 18.83
C ALA A 75 -0.79 16.81 17.70
N ALA A 76 -2.06 16.41 17.84
CA ALA A 76 -2.77 15.64 16.82
C ALA A 76 -2.99 16.43 15.51
N LEU A 77 -3.18 17.76 15.60
CA LEU A 77 -3.47 18.63 14.46
C LEU A 77 -2.24 19.32 13.88
N ALA A 78 -1.08 19.23 14.53
CA ALA A 78 0.15 19.94 14.14
C ALA A 78 0.59 19.71 12.68
N ASN A 79 0.32 18.54 12.12
CA ASN A 79 0.66 18.17 10.74
C ASN A 79 -0.55 18.10 9.80
N ALA A 80 -1.74 18.53 10.25
CA ALA A 80 -2.91 18.52 9.38
C ALA A 80 -2.75 19.57 8.27
N PRO A 81 -2.83 19.21 6.97
CA PRO A 81 -2.68 20.18 5.87
C PRO A 81 -3.67 21.34 5.95
N HIS A 82 -4.89 21.04 6.43
CA HIS A 82 -5.89 22.05 6.75
C HIS A 82 -6.69 21.62 7.99
N SER A 83 -6.87 22.53 8.93
CA SER A 83 -7.67 22.30 10.13
C SER A 83 -8.57 23.51 10.44
N ALA A 84 -9.77 23.23 10.94
CA ALA A 84 -10.73 24.23 11.37
C ALA A 84 -11.62 23.63 12.47
N ASN A 85 -12.06 24.44 13.44
CA ASN A 85 -12.94 24.01 14.52
C ASN A 85 -12.45 22.72 15.24
N ASN A 86 -11.14 22.56 15.40
CA ASN A 86 -10.51 21.38 16.00
C ASN A 86 -10.68 20.06 15.22
N LEU A 87 -10.87 20.16 13.90
CA LEU A 87 -11.05 19.03 13.00
C LEU A 87 -10.03 19.11 11.86
N VAL A 88 -9.66 17.95 11.29
CA VAL A 88 -8.98 17.87 10.00
C VAL A 88 -10.03 18.09 8.91
N VAL A 89 -9.80 19.08 8.05
CA VAL A 89 -10.76 19.42 7.00
C VAL A 89 -10.38 18.69 5.73
N VAL A 90 -11.36 18.01 5.13
CA VAL A 90 -11.21 17.30 3.85
C VAL A 90 -12.34 17.70 2.91
N THR A 91 -12.10 17.58 1.60
CA THR A 91 -13.15 17.76 0.60
C THR A 91 -14.24 16.72 0.80
N LYS A 92 -15.49 17.16 0.89
CA LYS A 92 -16.65 16.26 0.97
C LYS A 92 -16.76 15.48 -0.34
N VAL A 93 -16.76 14.15 -0.26
CA VAL A 93 -17.10 13.30 -1.40
C VAL A 93 -18.62 13.36 -1.59
N ILE A 94 -19.06 13.78 -2.78
CA ILE A 94 -20.45 13.78 -3.21
C ILE A 94 -20.50 12.88 -4.45
N GLU A 95 -21.42 11.92 -4.48
CA GLU A 95 -21.71 11.08 -5.65
C GLU A 95 -22.63 11.80 -6.65
#